data_AF-A0A976AE11-F1
#
_entry.id   AF-A0A976AE11-F1
#
_cell.length_a   1.000
_cell.length_b   1.000
_cell.length_c   1.000
_cell.angle_alpha   90.00
_cell.angle_beta   90.00
_cell.angle_gamma   90.00
#
_symmetry.space_group_name_H-M   'P 1'
#
loop_
_entity.id
_entity.type
_entity.pdbx_description
1 polymer ?
#
loop_
_entity_poly.entity_id
_entity_poly.type
_entity_poly.pdbx_seq_one_letter_code
_entity_poly.pdbx_strand_id
1 'polypeptide(L)'
;MRWLFSASRAAANRGSLLDLRLALMPLTDLFASLTEYLHTKVFHDLARHPERPSAFTRQRKLTLPTLIAFMLGNLRMGVQAELDQFFAALARQNILRRCVSEQAFAQARSKLSGDVFAHLNDWLLRQVSDHLPRWHGFRLVAADASHLRFAFSRQ
;
A
#
# COMPACT_ATOMS: atom_id res chain seq x y z
N MET A 1 13.98 -1.67 9.88
CA MET A 1 15.23 -1.75 9.11
C MET A 1 16.25 -2.77 9.63
N ARG A 2 16.08 -3.37 10.82
CA ARG A 2 16.99 -4.43 11.33
C ARG A 2 16.59 -5.87 10.99
N TRP A 3 15.41 -6.10 10.40
CA TRP A 3 14.94 -7.43 9.99
C TRP A 3 15.46 -7.89 8.61
N LEU A 4 15.92 -6.98 7.75
CA LEU A 4 16.31 -7.31 6.38
C LEU A 4 17.70 -7.98 6.25
N PHE A 5 18.48 -8.08 7.34
CA PHE A 5 19.85 -8.60 7.29
C PHE A 5 20.07 -9.94 8.02
N SER A 6 19.11 -10.43 8.81
CA SER A 6 19.29 -11.70 9.55
C SER A 6 19.01 -12.95 8.71
N ALA A 7 18.21 -12.85 7.64
CA ALA A 7 17.93 -13.97 6.73
C ALA A 7 19.13 -14.36 5.84
N SER A 8 20.18 -13.53 5.80
CA SER A 8 21.29 -13.68 4.85
C SER A 8 22.37 -14.72 5.26
N ARG A 9 22.16 -15.48 6.34
CA ARG A 9 23.19 -16.42 6.86
C ARG A 9 22.83 -17.90 6.84
N ALA A 10 21.59 -18.28 6.51
CA ALA A 10 21.16 -19.69 6.54
C ALA A 10 20.90 -20.31 5.15
N ALA A 11 20.80 -19.52 4.07
CA ALA A 11 20.56 -20.05 2.72
C ALA A 11 21.88 -20.14 1.92
N ALA A 12 22.87 -20.83 2.48
CA ALA A 12 24.06 -21.25 1.76
C ALA A 12 23.78 -22.59 1.06
N ASN A 13 22.98 -22.59 -0.01
CA ASN A 13 23.08 -23.64 -1.02
C ASN A 13 22.84 -23.09 -2.44
N ARG A 14 23.97 -22.66 -3.01
CA ARG A 14 24.37 -22.54 -4.42
C ARG A 14 23.30 -22.69 -5.51
N GLY A 15 23.09 -21.59 -6.24
CA GLY A 15 22.80 -21.63 -7.68
C GLY A 15 21.79 -20.61 -8.23
N SER A 16 20.81 -20.16 -7.44
CA SER A 16 19.59 -19.55 -8.02
C SER A 16 19.08 -18.30 -7.28
N LEU A 17 19.95 -17.48 -6.69
CA LEU A 17 19.54 -16.24 -6.03
C LEU A 17 19.98 -14.97 -6.77
N LEU A 18 20.90 -15.08 -7.73
CA LEU A 18 21.32 -13.96 -8.57
C LEU A 18 20.31 -13.71 -9.70
N ASP A 19 19.65 -14.74 -10.23
CA ASP A 19 18.58 -14.61 -11.23
C ASP A 19 17.30 -13.98 -10.67
N LEU A 20 16.99 -14.21 -9.38
CA LEU A 20 15.85 -13.56 -8.71
C LEU A 20 16.00 -12.04 -8.58
N ARG A 21 17.24 -11.53 -8.69
CA ARG A 21 17.55 -10.10 -8.63
C ARG A 21 17.36 -9.39 -9.97
N LEU A 22 17.25 -10.13 -11.07
CA LEU A 22 17.25 -9.61 -12.44
C LEU A 22 15.90 -9.75 -13.17
N ALA A 23 14.94 -10.50 -12.62
CA ALA A 23 13.66 -10.78 -13.28
C ALA A 23 12.44 -10.00 -12.76
N LEU A 24 12.57 -9.28 -11.64
CA LEU A 24 11.52 -8.39 -11.17
C LEU A 24 11.52 -7.16 -12.08
N MET A 25 10.35 -6.72 -12.57
CA MET A 25 10.23 -5.36 -13.09
C MET A 25 10.93 -4.40 -12.12
N PRO A 26 11.72 -3.42 -12.60
CA PRO A 26 12.32 -2.44 -11.74
C PRO A 26 11.24 -1.93 -10.79
N LEU A 27 11.48 -1.97 -9.48
CA LEU A 27 10.48 -1.57 -8.48
C LEU A 27 9.94 -0.15 -8.77
N THR A 28 10.79 0.69 -9.38
CA THR A 28 10.45 2.00 -9.93
C THR A 28 9.32 1.96 -10.97
N ASP A 29 9.34 0.99 -11.88
CA ASP A 29 8.34 0.83 -12.94
C ASP A 29 7.01 0.34 -12.36
N LEU A 30 7.06 -0.53 -11.33
CA LEU A 30 5.86 -0.89 -10.55
C LEU A 30 5.25 0.33 -9.87
N PHE A 31 6.06 1.17 -9.24
CA PHE A 31 5.55 2.38 -8.59
C PHE A 31 5.01 3.39 -9.60
N ALA A 32 5.63 3.50 -10.78
CA ALA A 32 5.12 4.33 -11.87
C ALA A 32 3.77 3.82 -12.38
N SER A 33 3.65 2.52 -12.69
CA SER A 33 2.39 1.92 -13.16
C SER A 33 1.30 1.98 -12.09
N LEU A 34 1.64 1.77 -10.82
CA LEU A 34 0.72 1.94 -9.70
C LEU A 34 0.22 3.38 -9.63
N THR A 35 1.14 4.35 -9.73
CA THR A 35 0.77 5.78 -9.68
C THR A 35 -0.17 6.13 -10.81
N GLU A 36 0.10 5.68 -12.04
CA GLU A 36 -0.77 5.88 -13.19
C GLU A 36 -2.15 5.24 -12.99
N TYR A 37 -2.18 4.00 -12.53
CA TYR A 37 -3.43 3.27 -12.25
C TYR A 37 -4.30 3.99 -11.20
N LEU A 38 -3.69 4.50 -10.12
CA LEU A 38 -4.41 5.24 -9.09
C LEU A 38 -5.09 6.51 -9.61
N HIS A 39 -4.56 7.15 -10.67
CA HIS A 39 -5.14 8.34 -11.29
C HIS A 39 -6.20 8.02 -12.37
N THR A 40 -6.37 6.75 -12.73
CA THR A 40 -7.29 6.33 -13.79
C THR A 40 -8.73 6.39 -13.31
N LYS A 41 -9.66 6.79 -14.20
CA LYS A 41 -11.10 6.84 -13.89
C LYS A 41 -11.65 5.49 -13.43
N VAL A 42 -11.18 4.39 -14.04
CA VAL A 42 -11.53 3.01 -13.68
C VAL A 42 -11.29 2.74 -12.19
N PHE A 43 -10.11 3.08 -11.68
CA PHE A 43 -9.79 2.92 -10.27
C PHE A 43 -10.64 3.84 -9.39
N HIS A 44 -10.85 5.10 -9.81
CA HIS A 44 -11.69 6.04 -9.09
C HIS A 44 -13.14 5.56 -8.93
N ASP A 45 -13.74 4.99 -9.97
CA ASP A 45 -15.12 4.51 -9.93
C ASP A 45 -15.23 3.25 -9.05
N LEU A 46 -14.22 2.38 -9.05
CA LEU A 46 -14.15 1.20 -8.19
C LEU A 46 -13.91 1.52 -6.71
N ALA A 47 -13.06 2.53 -6.44
CA ALA A 47 -12.62 2.85 -5.09
C ALA A 47 -13.65 3.65 -4.28
N ARG A 48 -14.64 4.27 -4.93
CA ARG A 48 -15.69 5.05 -4.27
C ARG A 48 -16.71 4.14 -3.61
N HIS A 49 -17.21 4.56 -2.45
CA HIS A 49 -18.35 3.91 -1.82
C HIS A 49 -19.60 4.01 -2.73
N PRO A 50 -20.39 2.93 -2.91
CA PRO A 50 -21.58 2.93 -3.78
C PRO A 50 -22.59 4.03 -3.44
N GLU A 51 -22.79 4.32 -2.16
CA GLU A 51 -23.69 5.38 -1.69
C GLU A 51 -23.16 6.81 -1.92
N ARG A 52 -21.89 6.97 -2.31
CA ARG A 52 -21.24 8.28 -2.47
C ARG A 52 -20.46 8.37 -3.80
N PRO A 53 -21.15 8.24 -4.95
CA PRO A 53 -20.50 8.20 -6.27
C PRO A 53 -19.83 9.53 -6.64
N SER A 54 -20.24 10.64 -6.03
CA SER A 54 -19.62 11.96 -6.23
C SER A 54 -18.42 12.25 -5.33
N ALA A 55 -18.02 11.30 -4.46
CA ALA A 55 -16.84 11.46 -3.61
C ALA A 55 -15.55 11.58 -4.44
N PHE A 56 -14.59 12.37 -3.95
CA PHE A 56 -13.28 12.58 -4.59
C PHE A 56 -13.33 13.12 -6.03
N THR A 57 -14.43 13.74 -6.45
CA THR A 57 -14.55 14.42 -7.76
C THR A 57 -13.91 15.81 -7.76
N ARG A 58 -13.78 16.44 -6.59
CA ARG A 58 -13.10 17.73 -6.43
C ARG A 58 -11.64 17.55 -6.03
N GLN A 59 -10.74 18.32 -6.65
CA GLN A 59 -9.36 18.45 -6.19
C GLN A 59 -9.30 19.20 -4.86
N ARG A 60 -9.08 18.43 -3.78
CA ARG A 60 -8.89 18.90 -2.40
C ARG A 60 -7.49 18.45 -1.94
N LYS A 61 -7.06 18.89 -0.76
CA LYS A 61 -5.77 18.50 -0.16
C LYS A 61 -5.60 16.98 0.01
N LEU A 62 -6.71 16.24 0.14
CA LEU A 62 -6.73 14.78 0.26
C LEU A 62 -7.51 14.21 -0.94
N THR A 63 -6.80 14.00 -2.04
CA THR A 63 -7.34 13.31 -3.22
C THR A 63 -7.37 11.80 -2.98
N LEU A 64 -8.11 11.07 -3.83
CA LEU A 64 -8.17 9.60 -3.73
C LEU A 64 -6.78 8.95 -3.84
N PRO A 65 -5.93 9.29 -4.85
CA PRO A 65 -4.58 8.72 -4.93
C PRO A 65 -3.73 8.99 -3.68
N THR A 66 -3.80 10.21 -3.14
CA THR A 66 -3.08 10.59 -1.92
C THR A 66 -3.57 9.82 -0.70
N LEU A 67 -4.89 9.60 -0.58
CA LEU A 67 -5.49 8.82 0.50
C LEU A 67 -5.03 7.35 0.44
N ILE A 68 -5.05 6.74 -0.73
CA ILE A 68 -4.60 5.35 -0.92
C ILE A 68 -3.10 5.23 -0.65
N ALA A 69 -2.28 6.14 -1.18
CA ALA A 69 -0.85 6.16 -0.92
C ALA A 69 -0.52 6.28 0.58
N PHE A 70 -1.25 7.14 1.31
CA PHE A 70 -1.12 7.25 2.76
C PHE A 70 -1.50 5.93 3.47
N MET A 71 -2.59 5.27 3.06
CA MET A 71 -3.04 4.01 3.68
C MET A 71 -2.14 2.81 3.36
N LEU A 72 -1.44 2.83 2.22
CA LEU A 72 -0.39 1.85 1.91
C LEU A 72 0.88 2.08 2.74
N GLY A 73 1.10 3.32 3.19
CA GLY A 73 2.13 3.67 4.16
C GLY A 73 1.75 3.09 5.53
N ASN A 74 2.45 2.04 5.95
CA ASN A 74 2.20 1.41 7.24
C ASN A 74 2.24 2.45 8.38
N LEU A 75 1.18 2.55 9.18
CA LEU A 75 1.06 3.51 10.28
C LEU A 75 1.83 2.98 11.49
N ARG A 76 2.88 3.68 11.90
CA ARG A 76 3.79 3.28 12.99
C ARG A 76 3.55 4.07 14.28
N MET A 77 2.93 5.24 14.17
CA MET A 77 2.51 6.09 15.28
C MET A 77 1.07 6.59 15.11
N GLY A 78 0.65 7.52 15.96
CA GLY A 78 -0.69 8.10 15.89
C GLY A 78 -1.00 8.72 14.53
N VAL A 79 -2.25 8.59 14.08
CA VAL A 79 -2.69 8.95 12.72
C VAL A 79 -2.33 10.40 12.36
N GLN A 80 -2.55 11.35 13.28
CA GLN A 80 -2.20 12.75 13.02
C GLN A 80 -0.70 12.95 12.80
N ALA A 81 0.15 12.27 13.57
CA ALA A 81 1.60 12.40 13.44
C ALA A 81 2.12 11.77 12.14
N GLU A 82 1.49 10.67 11.69
CA GLU A 82 1.77 10.07 10.37
C GLU A 82 1.31 11.00 9.24
N LEU A 83 0.12 11.62 9.35
CA LEU A 83 -0.35 12.59 8.36
C LEU A 83 0.62 13.77 8.24
N ASP A 84 1.06 14.32 9.37
CA ASP A 84 1.96 15.47 9.38
C ASP A 84 3.33 15.13 8.75
N GLN A 85 3.85 13.92 8.97
CA GLN A 85 5.08 13.41 8.33
C GLN A 85 4.88 13.13 6.84
N PHE A 86 3.78 12.48 6.47
CA PHE A 86 3.47 12.17 5.08
C PHE A 86 3.36 13.45 4.22
N PHE A 87 2.65 14.47 4.71
CA PHE A 87 2.52 15.73 3.99
C PHE A 87 3.80 16.57 3.99
N ALA A 88 4.65 16.46 5.02
CA ALA A 88 5.99 17.04 5.01
C ALA A 88 6.88 16.40 3.93
N ALA A 89 6.89 15.07 3.86
CA ALA A 89 7.62 14.31 2.84
C ALA A 89 7.14 14.64 1.42
N LEU A 90 5.81 14.71 1.20
CA LEU A 90 5.23 15.07 -0.09
C LEU A 90 5.60 16.50 -0.52
N ALA A 91 5.69 17.43 0.43
CA ALA A 91 6.10 18.80 0.17
C ALA A 91 7.63 18.96 0.01
N ARG A 92 8.42 17.88 0.16
CA ARG A 92 9.89 17.90 0.26
C ARG A 92 10.38 18.87 1.35
N GLN A 93 9.61 19.02 2.43
CA GLN A 93 9.90 19.92 3.54
C GLN A 93 10.35 19.09 4.74
N ASN A 94 11.34 19.59 5.49
CA ASN A 94 11.84 18.95 6.70
C ASN A 94 11.07 19.37 7.97
N ILE A 95 9.87 19.94 7.79
CA ILE A 95 9.02 20.47 8.86
C ILE A 95 7.65 19.80 8.75
N LEU A 96 7.14 19.31 9.88
CA LEU A 96 5.80 18.75 9.99
C LEU A 96 4.75 19.76 9.51
N ARG A 97 3.90 19.35 8.57
CA ARG A 97 2.87 20.24 8.00
C ARG A 97 1.48 19.66 8.25
N ARG A 98 0.73 20.30 9.14
CA ARG A 98 -0.68 19.97 9.38
C ARG A 98 -1.57 20.40 8.20
N CYS A 99 -1.58 19.59 7.16
CA CYS A 99 -2.40 19.81 5.96
C CYS A 99 -3.82 19.27 6.12
N VAL A 100 -3.98 18.17 6.84
CA VAL A 100 -5.21 17.39 7.00
C VAL A 100 -5.31 16.94 8.45
N SER A 101 -6.50 17.04 9.05
CA SER A 101 -6.75 16.53 10.39
C SER A 101 -7.10 15.03 10.35
N GLU A 102 -6.86 14.33 11.45
CA GLU A 102 -7.28 12.94 11.64
C GLU A 102 -8.78 12.73 11.37
N GLN A 103 -9.62 13.68 11.81
CA GLN A 103 -11.05 13.65 11.52
C GLN A 103 -11.35 13.75 10.01
N ALA A 104 -10.65 14.62 9.29
CA ALA A 104 -10.81 14.75 7.85
C ALA A 104 -10.35 13.47 7.12
N PHE A 105 -9.29 12.83 7.61
CA PHE A 105 -8.86 11.51 7.13
C PHE A 105 -9.93 10.44 7.40
N ALA A 106 -10.46 10.34 8.61
CA ALA A 106 -11.51 9.36 8.95
C ALA A 106 -12.77 9.55 8.08
N GLN A 107 -13.18 10.80 7.86
CA GLN A 107 -14.30 11.15 6.98
C GLN A 107 -14.02 10.87 5.50
N ALA A 108 -12.76 10.91 5.05
CA ALA A 108 -12.41 10.53 3.69
C ALA A 108 -12.38 9.00 3.55
N ARG A 109 -11.78 8.29 4.52
CA ARG A 109 -11.73 6.83 4.56
C ARG A 109 -13.13 6.21 4.56
N SER A 110 -14.10 6.79 5.27
CA SER A 110 -15.49 6.30 5.28
C SER A 110 -16.20 6.41 3.91
N LYS A 111 -15.62 7.12 2.94
CA LYS A 111 -16.13 7.26 1.57
C LYS A 111 -15.45 6.33 0.58
N LEU A 112 -14.49 5.52 1.04
CA LEU A 112 -13.89 4.45 0.26
C LEU A 112 -14.76 3.20 0.28
N SER A 113 -14.73 2.44 -0.81
CA SER A 113 -15.25 1.08 -0.85
C SER A 113 -14.42 0.16 0.07
N GLY A 114 -15.08 -0.80 0.74
CA GLY A 114 -14.41 -1.82 1.54
C GLY A 114 -13.49 -2.73 0.70
N ASP A 115 -13.84 -2.94 -0.57
CA ASP A 115 -13.14 -3.85 -1.47
C ASP A 115 -11.98 -3.20 -2.22
N VAL A 116 -11.70 -1.91 -1.99
CA VAL A 116 -10.69 -1.17 -2.76
C VAL A 116 -9.30 -1.82 -2.65
N PHE A 117 -8.92 -2.30 -1.46
CA PHE A 117 -7.62 -2.92 -1.25
C PHE A 117 -7.55 -4.35 -1.79
N ALA A 118 -8.66 -5.09 -1.82
CA ALA A 118 -8.72 -6.39 -2.45
C ALA A 118 -8.46 -6.26 -3.96
N HIS A 119 -9.15 -5.33 -4.62
CA HIS A 119 -8.95 -5.05 -6.04
C HIS A 119 -7.54 -4.51 -6.35
N LEU A 120 -7.03 -3.63 -5.48
CA LEU A 120 -5.67 -3.10 -5.65
C LEU A 120 -4.63 -4.21 -5.52
N ASN A 121 -4.81 -5.12 -4.56
CA ASN A 121 -3.95 -6.29 -4.38
C ASN A 121 -4.00 -7.21 -5.60
N ASP A 122 -5.19 -7.52 -6.12
CA ASP A 122 -5.34 -8.34 -7.33
C ASP A 122 -4.67 -7.69 -8.54
N TRP A 123 -4.81 -6.37 -8.70
CA TRP A 123 -4.16 -5.62 -9.76
C TRP A 123 -2.63 -5.69 -9.62
N LEU A 124 -2.08 -5.43 -8.42
CA LEU A 124 -0.64 -5.51 -8.14
C LEU A 124 -0.09 -6.92 -8.39
N LEU A 125 -0.80 -7.96 -7.96
CA LEU A 125 -0.41 -9.35 -8.17
C LEU A 125 -0.32 -9.70 -9.66
N ARG A 126 -1.20 -9.15 -10.50
CA ARG A 126 -1.12 -9.33 -11.96
C ARG A 126 0.09 -8.62 -12.55
N GLN A 127 0.50 -7.47 -12.02
CA GLN A 127 1.71 -6.77 -12.50
C GLN A 127 2.99 -7.57 -12.21
N VAL A 128 3.04 -8.33 -11.12
CA VAL A 128 4.24 -9.10 -10.74
C VAL A 128 4.18 -10.57 -11.17
N SER A 129 3.00 -11.11 -11.51
CA SER A 129 2.81 -12.57 -11.59
C SER A 129 3.67 -13.25 -12.65
N ASP A 130 3.97 -12.55 -13.74
CA ASP A 130 4.74 -13.07 -14.86
C ASP A 130 6.24 -12.97 -14.62
N HIS A 131 6.64 -12.16 -13.63
CA HIS A 131 8.02 -11.88 -13.24
C HIS A 131 8.48 -12.71 -12.03
N LEU A 132 7.57 -13.44 -11.39
CA LEU A 132 7.87 -14.23 -10.19
C LEU A 132 8.05 -15.72 -10.53
N PRO A 133 9.17 -16.33 -10.12
CA PRO A 133 9.39 -17.75 -10.33
C PRO A 133 8.35 -18.57 -9.54
N ARG A 134 7.89 -19.66 -10.17
CA ARG A 134 7.00 -20.63 -9.52
C ARG A 134 7.84 -21.75 -8.90
N TRP A 135 7.47 -22.18 -7.70
CA TRP A 135 8.09 -23.31 -7.02
C TRP A 135 7.21 -24.54 -7.20
N HIS A 136 7.69 -25.56 -7.92
CA HIS A 136 6.90 -26.75 -8.32
C HIS A 136 5.53 -26.42 -8.94
N GLY A 137 5.44 -25.34 -9.73
CA GLY A 137 4.17 -24.87 -10.32
C GLY A 137 3.32 -23.99 -9.41
N PHE A 138 3.64 -23.90 -8.11
CA PHE A 138 2.94 -23.07 -7.12
C PHE A 138 3.55 -21.68 -6.98
N ARG A 139 2.73 -20.72 -6.55
CA ARG A 139 3.19 -19.37 -6.18
C ARG A 139 3.67 -19.38 -4.74
N LEU A 140 4.91 -18.96 -4.52
CA LEU A 140 5.44 -18.80 -3.17
C LEU A 140 4.90 -17.49 -2.57
N VAL A 141 4.15 -17.60 -1.47
CA VAL A 141 3.61 -16.44 -0.74
C VAL A 141 4.23 -16.45 0.64
N ALA A 142 4.91 -15.37 1.01
CA ALA A 142 5.36 -15.15 2.38
C ALA A 142 4.30 -14.33 3.11
N ALA A 143 3.72 -14.89 4.16
CA ALA A 143 2.86 -14.17 5.09
C ALA A 143 3.67 -13.87 6.36
N ASP A 144 3.86 -12.58 6.67
CA ASP A 144 4.41 -12.17 7.96
C ASP A 144 3.26 -11.98 8.96
N ALA A 145 3.25 -12.77 10.03
CA ALA A 145 2.15 -12.80 11.00
C ALA A 145 2.21 -11.58 11.92
N SER A 146 1.54 -10.50 11.54
CA SER A 146 1.32 -9.35 12.41
C SER A 146 0.12 -9.61 13.34
N HIS A 147 0.40 -10.08 14.56
CA HIS A 147 -0.46 -10.23 15.75
C HIS A 147 -2.00 -10.15 15.54
N LEU A 148 -2.66 -11.32 15.58
CA LEU A 148 -4.09 -11.45 15.89
C LEU A 148 -4.33 -11.11 17.37
N ARG A 149 -5.06 -10.01 17.66
CA ARG A 149 -5.61 -9.74 18.99
C ARG A 149 -7.09 -10.11 19.00
N PHE A 150 -7.41 -11.23 19.64
CA PHE A 150 -8.79 -11.55 20.00
C PHE A 150 -9.21 -10.71 21.21
N ALA A 151 -10.20 -9.83 21.04
CA ALA A 151 -10.91 -9.25 22.17
C ALA A 151 -12.04 -10.22 22.56
N PHE A 152 -11.84 -11.01 23.61
CA PHE A 152 -12.95 -11.68 24.27
C PHE A 152 -13.66 -10.66 25.16
N SER A 153 -14.85 -10.21 24.75
CA SER A 153 -15.81 -9.62 25.69
C SER A 153 -16.69 -10.75 26.23
N ARG A 154 -16.53 -11.11 27.51
CA ARG A 154 -17.56 -11.87 28.21
C ARG A 154 -18.74 -10.92 28.47
N GLN A 155 -19.91 -11.27 27.97
CA GLN A 155 -21.19 -10.81 28.53
C GLN A 155 -21.47 -11.57 29.83
#